data_AF-M7X0W4-F1
#
_entry.id   AF-M7X0W4-F1
#
_cell.length_a   1.000
_cell.length_b   1.000
_cell.length_c   1.000
_cell.angle_alpha   90.00
_cell.angle_beta   90.00
_cell.angle_gamma   90.00
#
_symmetry.space_group_name_H-M   'P 1'
#
loop_
_entity.id
_entity.type
_entity.pdbx_description
1 polymer ?
#
loop_
_entity_poly.entity_id
_entity_poly.type
_entity_poly.pdbx_seq_one_letter_code
_entity_poly.pdbx_strand_id
1 'polypeptide(L)'
;MSVNRERDLDKLPPIAVDPKEMPPLLPYGLQFNLLMPTRDVSLTDGQYPICDEAVPWTLQLELCYLQFHPTTWDILKEDDQIDERYYDALLDLCARLGDSVYEGDRHVRLREALVRVLSRRLRRWGRLYVLHHAREQYFRQQLALHPTWSVSDVVMSIPLSEEYPPVQPKAPISSLWPLPMPHPDAAFQRQLIQVTIRNYEPHRLFDVESVASEATYERLWGTTTKKSDRRPLTAFQDLTITESSVAVPAADSFPVASSATATCSRRHRDRSDD
;
A
#
# COMPACT_ATOMS: atom_id res chain seq x y z
N MET A 1 11.30 -3.52 29.30
CA MET A 1 9.86 -3.46 29.65
C MET A 1 9.11 -4.43 28.77
N SER A 2 8.80 -5.62 29.27
CA SER A 2 8.07 -6.65 28.53
C SER A 2 6.58 -6.32 28.56
N VAL A 3 6.09 -5.72 27.47
CA VAL A 3 4.65 -5.47 27.29
C VAL A 3 3.96 -6.82 27.17
N ASN A 4 2.88 -7.01 27.94
CA ASN A 4 1.95 -8.15 27.89
C ASN A 4 1.35 -8.24 26.46
N ARG A 5 2.06 -8.87 25.53
CA ARG A 5 1.67 -8.97 24.10
C ARG A 5 0.47 -9.88 23.87
N GLU A 6 0.05 -10.67 24.85
CA GLU A 6 -0.98 -11.71 24.69
C GLU A 6 -2.40 -11.29 25.06
N ARG A 7 -2.61 -10.15 25.73
CA ARG A 7 -3.92 -9.78 26.31
C ARG A 7 -4.82 -8.90 25.45
N ASP A 8 -4.39 -8.47 24.26
CA ASP A 8 -5.13 -7.44 23.52
C ASP A 8 -5.51 -7.84 22.08
N LEU A 9 -5.65 -9.14 21.78
CA LEU A 9 -6.17 -9.60 20.48
C LEU A 9 -7.56 -9.02 20.18
N ASP A 10 -8.33 -8.68 21.21
CA ASP A 10 -9.67 -8.13 21.06
C ASP A 10 -9.68 -6.66 20.61
N LYS A 11 -8.56 -5.94 20.72
CA LYS A 11 -8.47 -4.52 20.35
C LYS A 11 -7.38 -4.27 19.31
N LEU A 12 -7.75 -3.50 18.30
CA LEU A 12 -6.76 -2.97 17.38
C LEU A 12 -5.97 -1.83 18.06
N PRO A 13 -4.70 -1.62 17.68
CA PRO A 13 -3.94 -0.50 18.20
C PRO A 13 -4.62 0.84 17.84
N PRO A 14 -4.48 1.87 18.69
CA PRO A 14 -5.03 3.18 18.40
C PRO A 14 -4.32 3.78 17.18
N ILE A 15 -5.10 4.48 16.35
CA ILE A 15 -4.65 5.24 15.18
C ILE A 15 -5.27 6.63 15.23
N ALA A 16 -4.67 7.60 14.56
CA ALA A 16 -5.16 8.98 14.53
C ALA A 16 -6.44 9.12 13.72
N VAL A 17 -6.55 8.39 12.59
CA VAL A 17 -7.65 8.53 11.63
C VAL A 17 -8.35 7.21 11.40
N ASP A 18 -9.66 7.12 11.67
CA ASP A 18 -10.47 5.97 11.22
C ASP A 18 -10.70 6.05 9.69
N PRO A 19 -10.21 5.08 8.90
CA PRO A 19 -10.41 5.08 7.45
C PRO A 19 -11.88 5.03 7.01
N LYS A 20 -12.80 4.63 7.91
CA LYS A 20 -14.25 4.66 7.62
C LYS A 20 -14.77 6.09 7.48
N GLU A 21 -14.17 7.03 8.20
CA GLU A 21 -14.56 8.45 8.22
C GLU A 21 -13.86 9.28 7.13
N MET A 22 -12.84 8.70 6.47
CA MET A 22 -12.17 9.33 5.35
C MET A 22 -13.06 9.41 4.10
N PRO A 23 -13.00 10.50 3.33
CA PRO A 23 -13.70 10.63 2.05
C PRO A 23 -13.16 9.63 1.00
N PRO A 24 -14.01 9.03 0.14
CA PRO A 24 -13.59 8.20 -0.99
C PRO A 24 -13.06 9.07 -2.15
N LEU A 25 -11.83 9.57 -2.02
CA LEU A 25 -11.24 10.48 -2.99
C LEU A 25 -10.72 9.78 -4.24
N LEU A 26 -10.44 8.49 -4.14
CA LEU A 26 -9.97 7.68 -5.26
C LEU A 26 -11.17 7.04 -5.97
N PRO A 27 -11.40 7.33 -7.26
CA PRO A 27 -12.34 6.56 -8.06
C PRO A 27 -11.97 5.08 -8.19
N TYR A 28 -12.94 4.22 -8.49
CA TYR A 28 -12.71 2.77 -8.49
C TYR A 28 -11.79 2.35 -9.64
N GLY A 29 -11.97 2.90 -10.83
CA GLY A 29 -11.09 2.61 -11.97
C GLY A 29 -9.65 3.03 -11.69
N LEU A 30 -9.43 4.21 -11.11
CA LEU A 30 -8.10 4.65 -10.66
C LEU A 30 -7.48 3.70 -9.64
N GLN A 31 -8.25 3.27 -8.63
CA GLN A 31 -7.79 2.29 -7.64
C GLN A 31 -7.42 0.97 -8.32
N PHE A 32 -8.31 0.44 -9.13
CA PHE A 32 -8.22 -0.91 -9.71
C PHE A 32 -7.14 -1.02 -10.78
N ASN A 33 -7.07 -0.05 -11.70
CA ASN A 33 -6.19 -0.14 -12.86
C ASN A 33 -4.77 0.35 -12.58
N LEU A 34 -4.57 1.34 -11.70
CA LEU A 34 -3.25 1.99 -11.52
C LEU A 34 -2.65 1.82 -10.13
N LEU A 35 -3.42 2.05 -9.06
CA LEU A 35 -2.83 2.23 -7.72
C LEU A 35 -2.76 0.93 -6.92
N MET A 36 -3.88 0.24 -6.71
CA MET A 36 -3.94 -0.99 -5.93
C MET A 36 -3.11 -2.15 -6.50
N PRO A 37 -2.83 -2.25 -7.81
CA PRO A 37 -1.89 -3.25 -8.31
C PRO A 37 -0.48 -3.12 -7.72
N THR A 38 -0.08 -1.91 -7.31
CA THR A 38 1.23 -1.61 -6.70
C THR A 38 1.23 -1.70 -5.17
N ARG A 39 0.18 -2.30 -4.60
CA ARG A 39 -0.01 -2.37 -3.15
C ARG A 39 1.07 -3.18 -2.45
N ASP A 40 1.19 -2.97 -1.14
CA ASP A 40 2.02 -3.82 -0.31
C ASP A 40 1.58 -5.29 -0.41
N VAL A 41 2.55 -6.20 -0.50
CA VAL A 41 2.33 -7.64 -0.68
C VAL A 41 1.57 -8.28 0.49
N SER A 42 1.60 -7.70 1.69
CA SER A 42 0.78 -8.17 2.81
C SER A 42 -0.72 -7.87 2.63
N LEU A 43 -1.08 -6.94 1.75
CA LEU A 43 -2.46 -6.59 1.40
C LEU A 43 -2.97 -7.43 0.23
N THR A 44 -2.76 -8.75 0.29
CA THR A 44 -3.37 -9.66 -0.68
C THR A 44 -4.88 -9.55 -0.59
N ASP A 45 -5.47 -9.09 -1.68
CA ASP A 45 -6.90 -9.01 -1.90
C ASP A 45 -7.15 -9.53 -3.30
N GLY A 46 -8.00 -10.56 -3.42
CA GLY A 46 -8.38 -11.15 -4.69
C GLY A 46 -9.20 -10.20 -5.59
N GLN A 47 -9.58 -9.04 -5.06
CA GLN A 47 -10.33 -8.02 -5.80
C GLN A 47 -9.46 -7.25 -6.81
N TYR A 48 -8.17 -7.09 -6.57
CA TYR A 48 -7.29 -6.27 -7.40
C TYR A 48 -6.22 -7.12 -8.09
N PRO A 49 -5.92 -6.86 -9.38
CA PRO A 49 -4.82 -7.57 -10.03
C PRO A 49 -3.51 -7.30 -9.31
N ILE A 50 -2.59 -8.26 -9.35
CA ILE A 50 -1.20 -8.07 -8.90
C ILE A 50 -0.41 -7.68 -10.15
N CYS A 51 0.38 -6.61 -10.04
CA CYS A 51 1.25 -6.18 -11.12
C CYS A 51 2.66 -5.97 -10.54
N ASP A 52 3.62 -6.77 -11.03
CA ASP A 52 5.03 -6.67 -10.64
C ASP A 52 5.80 -5.64 -11.51
N GLU A 53 5.10 -4.94 -12.40
CA GLU A 53 5.70 -3.93 -13.26
C GLU A 53 6.03 -2.64 -12.49
N ALA A 54 6.79 -1.75 -13.13
CA ALA A 54 7.10 -0.45 -12.56
C ALA A 54 5.83 0.34 -12.26
N VAL A 55 5.82 1.07 -11.14
CA VAL A 55 4.66 1.88 -10.75
C VAL A 55 4.40 2.92 -11.84
N PRO A 56 3.19 2.98 -12.43
CA PRO A 56 2.88 3.90 -13.53
C PRO A 56 2.64 5.32 -12.99
N TRP A 57 3.66 5.90 -12.34
CA TRP A 57 3.59 7.27 -11.81
C TRP A 57 3.75 8.28 -12.95
N THR A 58 2.75 9.14 -13.11
CA THR A 58 2.66 10.11 -14.21
C THR A 58 2.55 11.52 -13.66
N LEU A 59 2.77 12.52 -14.53
CA LEU A 59 2.65 13.92 -14.13
C LEU A 59 1.24 14.23 -13.60
N GLN A 60 0.20 13.59 -14.17
CA GLN A 60 -1.17 13.75 -13.71
C GLN A 60 -1.39 13.25 -12.27
N LEU A 61 -0.76 12.13 -11.89
CA LEU A 61 -0.79 11.63 -10.51
C LEU A 61 0.01 12.52 -9.57
N GLU A 62 1.17 13.05 -9.99
CA GLU A 62 1.95 13.99 -9.19
C GLU A 62 1.17 15.27 -8.92
N LEU A 63 0.53 15.85 -9.94
CA LEU A 63 -0.33 17.02 -9.77
C LEU A 63 -1.48 16.75 -8.81
N CYS A 64 -2.08 15.56 -8.86
CA CYS A 64 -3.12 15.17 -7.92
C CYS A 64 -2.59 15.07 -6.48
N TYR A 65 -1.43 14.42 -6.30
CA TYR A 65 -0.76 14.22 -5.03
C TYR A 65 -0.43 15.54 -4.34
N LEU A 66 0.07 16.52 -5.10
CA LEU A 66 0.49 17.83 -4.58
C LEU A 66 -0.66 18.70 -4.08
N GLN A 67 -1.92 18.41 -4.41
CA GLN A 67 -3.08 19.15 -3.88
C GLN A 67 -3.27 18.96 -2.36
N PHE A 68 -2.80 17.83 -1.82
CA PHE A 68 -2.96 17.48 -0.42
C PHE A 68 -1.88 18.13 0.44
N HIS A 69 -2.25 18.58 1.62
CA HIS A 69 -1.29 19.10 2.59
C HIS A 69 -0.31 17.98 3.01
N PRO A 70 1.02 18.22 3.06
CA PRO A 70 2.02 17.17 3.32
C PRO A 70 1.77 16.35 4.59
N THR A 71 1.33 17.01 5.67
CA THR A 71 1.01 16.36 6.95
C THR A 71 -0.08 15.29 6.84
N THR A 72 -0.92 15.34 5.79
CA THR A 72 -1.87 14.26 5.49
C THR A 72 -1.14 12.94 5.33
N TRP A 73 -0.02 12.95 4.60
CA TRP A 73 0.76 11.76 4.28
C TRP A 73 1.50 11.24 5.50
N ASP A 74 2.08 12.13 6.30
CA ASP A 74 2.78 11.77 7.54
C ASP A 74 1.85 11.01 8.49
N ILE A 75 0.63 11.52 8.71
CA ILE A 75 -0.36 10.89 9.60
C ILE A 75 -0.81 9.53 9.05
N LEU A 76 -1.15 9.45 7.76
CA LEU A 76 -1.60 8.19 7.17
C LEU A 76 -0.50 7.13 7.15
N LYS A 77 0.75 7.54 6.95
CA LYS A 77 1.92 6.66 7.00
C LYS A 77 2.16 6.12 8.40
N GLU A 78 2.09 6.98 9.41
CA GLU A 78 2.23 6.55 10.81
C GLU A 78 1.12 5.57 11.21
N ASP A 79 -0.13 5.87 10.85
CA ASP A 79 -1.27 4.98 11.08
C ASP A 79 -1.11 3.63 10.38
N ASP A 80 -0.58 3.60 9.15
CA ASP A 80 -0.30 2.34 8.44
C ASP A 80 0.84 1.55 9.07
N GLN A 81 1.91 2.21 9.51
CA GLN A 81 3.03 1.56 10.20
C GLN A 81 2.64 1.01 11.58
N ILE A 82 1.68 1.62 12.27
CA ILE A 82 1.11 1.08 13.51
C ILE A 82 0.39 -0.24 13.20
N ASP A 83 -0.43 -0.26 12.16
CA ASP A 83 -1.15 -1.46 11.74
C ASP A 83 -0.21 -2.56 11.21
N GLU A 84 0.80 -2.21 10.43
CA GLU A 84 1.80 -3.12 9.88
C GLU A 84 2.57 -3.83 11.02
N ARG A 85 3.09 -3.06 11.99
CA ARG A 85 3.77 -3.65 13.16
C ARG A 85 2.87 -4.56 13.97
N TYR A 86 1.58 -4.24 14.08
CA TYR A 86 0.62 -5.11 14.74
C TYR A 86 0.37 -6.39 13.93
N TYR A 87 0.20 -6.27 12.62
CA TYR A 87 0.05 -7.40 11.71
C TYR A 87 1.26 -8.36 11.79
N ASP A 88 2.49 -7.84 11.73
CA ASP A 88 3.70 -8.65 11.85
C ASP A 88 3.76 -9.38 13.20
N ALA A 89 3.39 -8.70 14.29
CA ALA A 89 3.33 -9.32 15.61
C ALA A 89 2.28 -10.45 15.71
N LEU A 90 1.17 -10.35 14.96
CA LEU A 90 0.17 -11.41 14.85
C LEU A 90 0.69 -12.58 14.01
N LEU A 91 1.38 -12.33 12.90
CA LEU A 91 2.01 -13.39 12.09
C LEU A 91 3.07 -14.16 12.89
N ASP A 92 3.91 -13.44 13.62
CA ASP A 92 4.88 -14.01 14.55
C ASP A 92 4.21 -14.87 15.62
N LEU A 93 3.02 -14.47 16.09
CA LEU A 93 2.25 -15.27 17.04
C LEU A 93 1.68 -16.53 16.37
N CYS A 94 1.12 -16.44 15.17
CA CYS A 94 0.68 -17.61 14.39
C CYS A 94 1.82 -18.63 14.23
N ALA A 95 3.00 -18.17 13.80
CA ALA A 95 4.16 -19.03 13.58
C ALA A 95 4.62 -19.74 14.86
N ARG A 96 4.52 -19.08 16.02
CA ARG A 96 4.88 -19.68 17.32
C ARG A 96 3.85 -20.67 17.85
N LEU A 97 2.58 -20.51 17.50
CA LEU A 97 1.51 -21.41 17.96
C LEU A 97 1.52 -22.75 17.22
N GLY A 98 2.01 -22.79 15.98
CA GLY A 98 2.04 -24.00 15.16
C GLY A 98 0.65 -24.64 14.97
N ASP A 99 0.59 -25.88 14.47
CA ASP A 99 -0.67 -26.63 14.28
C ASP A 99 -1.25 -27.19 15.59
N SER A 100 -1.03 -26.53 16.74
CA SER A 100 -1.44 -27.08 18.03
C SER A 100 -2.97 -27.17 18.12
N VAL A 101 -3.46 -28.41 18.13
CA VAL A 101 -4.88 -28.81 18.08
C VAL A 101 -5.71 -28.31 19.28
N TYR A 102 -5.06 -27.79 20.33
CA TYR A 102 -5.69 -27.49 21.63
C TYR A 102 -6.11 -26.03 21.85
N GLU A 103 -5.93 -25.13 20.87
CA GLU A 103 -6.19 -23.70 21.05
C GLU A 103 -7.22 -23.12 20.06
N GLY A 104 -8.31 -23.85 19.79
CA GLY A 104 -9.33 -23.45 18.81
C GLY A 104 -9.86 -22.01 19.00
N ASP A 105 -10.21 -21.61 20.23
CA ASP A 105 -10.72 -20.25 20.50
C ASP A 105 -9.65 -19.16 20.28
N ARG A 106 -8.39 -19.45 20.63
CA ARG A 106 -7.28 -18.49 20.46
C ARG A 106 -6.92 -18.32 18.98
N HIS A 107 -6.90 -19.40 18.21
CA HIS A 107 -6.68 -19.36 16.76
C HIS A 107 -7.78 -18.55 16.06
N VAL A 108 -9.04 -18.71 16.48
CA VAL A 108 -10.16 -17.92 15.95
C VAL A 108 -9.95 -16.43 16.24
N ARG A 109 -9.66 -16.04 17.48
CA ARG A 109 -9.42 -14.63 17.85
C ARG A 109 -8.22 -14.03 17.12
N LEU A 110 -7.16 -14.81 16.92
CA LEU A 110 -5.97 -14.40 16.18
C LEU A 110 -6.29 -14.15 14.70
N ARG A 111 -7.04 -15.06 14.08
CA ARG A 111 -7.52 -14.89 12.70
C ARG A 111 -8.44 -13.68 12.57
N GLU A 112 -9.34 -13.48 13.53
CA GLU A 112 -10.20 -12.29 13.57
C GLU A 112 -9.41 -11.00 13.74
N ALA A 113 -8.35 -11.00 14.56
CA ALA A 113 -7.45 -9.85 14.70
C ALA A 113 -6.72 -9.54 13.38
N LEU A 114 -6.21 -10.56 12.70
CA LEU A 114 -5.57 -10.44 11.37
C LEU A 114 -6.53 -9.83 10.35
N VAL A 115 -7.75 -10.38 10.25
CA VAL A 115 -8.76 -9.86 9.31
C VAL A 115 -9.12 -8.42 9.64
N ARG A 116 -9.26 -8.07 10.93
CA ARG A 116 -9.58 -6.70 11.36
C ARG A 116 -8.49 -5.69 11.00
N VAL A 117 -7.21 -6.02 11.24
CA VAL A 117 -6.09 -5.12 10.92
C VAL A 117 -5.93 -4.99 9.40
N LEU A 118 -5.97 -6.09 8.64
CA LEU A 118 -5.89 -6.05 7.18
C LEU A 118 -7.05 -5.26 6.57
N SER A 119 -8.27 -5.46 7.05
CA SER A 119 -9.44 -4.69 6.58
C SER A 119 -9.28 -3.19 6.86
N ARG A 120 -8.69 -2.82 8.00
CA ARG A 120 -8.43 -1.41 8.35
C ARG A 120 -7.38 -0.80 7.42
N ARG A 121 -6.27 -1.50 7.19
CA ARG A 121 -5.22 -1.08 6.24
C ARG A 121 -5.79 -0.96 4.83
N LEU A 122 -6.45 -2.00 4.31
CA LEU A 122 -7.02 -2.00 2.96
C LEU A 122 -7.97 -0.81 2.73
N ARG A 123 -8.80 -0.47 3.73
CA ARG A 123 -9.64 0.73 3.65
C ARG A 123 -8.81 2.02 3.59
N ARG A 124 -7.79 2.18 4.44
CA ARG A 124 -6.91 3.36 4.41
C ARG A 124 -6.28 3.55 3.03
N TRP A 125 -5.79 2.44 2.49
CA TRP A 125 -5.19 2.37 1.16
C TRP A 125 -6.19 2.78 0.07
N GLY A 126 -7.35 2.12 0.00
CA GLY A 126 -8.39 2.42 -0.99
C GLY A 126 -9.04 3.81 -0.84
N ARG A 127 -8.95 4.44 0.34
CA ARG A 127 -9.46 5.80 0.54
C ARG A 127 -8.55 6.86 -0.07
N LEU A 128 -7.25 6.76 0.16
CA LEU A 128 -6.27 7.75 -0.29
C LEU A 128 -4.82 7.28 -0.22
N TYR A 129 -4.46 6.46 0.79
CA TYR A 129 -3.05 6.23 1.13
C TYR A 129 -2.26 5.48 0.05
N VAL A 130 -2.91 4.66 -0.78
CA VAL A 130 -2.23 3.97 -1.89
C VAL A 130 -1.57 4.95 -2.86
N LEU A 131 -2.10 6.18 -3.00
CA LEU A 131 -1.50 7.22 -3.83
C LEU A 131 -0.11 7.62 -3.32
N HIS A 132 0.03 7.78 -2.00
CA HIS A 132 1.32 8.11 -1.38
C HIS A 132 2.30 6.96 -1.50
N HIS A 133 1.83 5.73 -1.25
CA HIS A 133 2.67 4.54 -1.38
C HIS A 133 3.21 4.37 -2.80
N ALA A 134 2.36 4.49 -3.82
CA ALA A 134 2.74 4.41 -5.22
C ALA A 134 3.82 5.47 -5.56
N ARG A 135 3.66 6.71 -5.08
CA ARG A 135 4.67 7.75 -5.25
C ARG A 135 6.01 7.38 -4.60
N GLU A 136 6.00 6.95 -3.34
CA GLU A 136 7.23 6.56 -2.65
C GLU A 136 7.94 5.40 -3.35
N GLN A 137 7.19 4.41 -3.81
CA GLN A 137 7.73 3.29 -4.59
C GLN A 137 8.36 3.76 -5.90
N TYR A 138 7.68 4.59 -6.67
CA TYR A 138 8.22 5.15 -7.92
C TYR A 138 9.53 5.92 -7.66
N PHE A 139 9.55 6.81 -6.66
CA PHE A 139 10.76 7.58 -6.34
C PHE A 139 11.92 6.66 -5.92
N ARG A 140 11.63 5.63 -5.12
CA ARG A 140 12.63 4.64 -4.73
C ARG A 140 13.18 3.88 -5.93
N GLN A 141 12.33 3.47 -6.86
CA GLN A 141 12.73 2.80 -8.11
C GLN A 141 13.60 3.71 -8.98
N GLN A 142 13.21 4.97 -9.18
CA GLN A 142 13.98 5.91 -9.98
C GLN A 142 15.36 6.21 -9.39
N LEU A 143 15.45 6.42 -8.07
CA LEU A 143 16.73 6.64 -7.40
C LEU A 143 17.63 5.40 -7.39
N ALA A 144 17.04 4.19 -7.38
CA ALA A 144 17.80 2.95 -7.53
C ALA A 144 18.34 2.78 -8.96
N LEU A 145 17.58 3.15 -9.97
CA LEU A 145 17.98 3.11 -11.38
C LEU A 145 18.98 4.23 -11.74
N HIS A 146 18.88 5.37 -11.06
CA HIS A 146 19.70 6.55 -11.30
C HIS A 146 20.34 7.05 -9.99
N PRO A 147 21.39 6.40 -9.47
CA PRO A 147 21.96 6.72 -8.14
C PRO A 147 22.51 8.14 -7.98
N THR A 148 22.78 8.85 -9.08
CA THR A 148 23.24 10.24 -9.07
C THR A 148 22.11 11.26 -9.06
N TRP A 149 20.86 10.83 -9.25
CA TRP A 149 19.71 11.71 -9.24
C TRP A 149 19.37 12.16 -7.82
N SER A 150 18.97 13.42 -7.71
CA SER A 150 18.27 13.96 -6.55
C SER A 150 16.76 13.73 -6.68
N VAL A 151 16.03 13.98 -5.61
CA VAL A 151 14.55 14.00 -5.63
C VAL A 151 14.02 15.00 -6.66
N SER A 152 14.71 16.14 -6.85
CA SER A 152 14.34 17.13 -7.85
C SER A 152 14.49 16.60 -9.27
N ASP A 153 15.54 15.82 -9.53
CA ASP A 153 15.77 15.22 -10.85
C ASP A 153 14.66 14.21 -11.17
N VAL A 154 14.25 13.40 -10.18
CA VAL A 154 13.12 12.47 -10.31
C VAL A 154 11.82 13.21 -10.64
N VAL A 155 11.53 14.33 -9.98
CA VAL A 155 10.33 15.14 -10.26
C VAL A 155 10.36 15.67 -11.70
N MET A 156 11.53 16.14 -12.16
CA MET A 156 11.70 16.65 -13.52
C MET A 156 11.63 15.55 -14.59
N SER A 157 11.87 14.29 -14.21
CA SER A 157 11.80 13.13 -15.11
C SER A 157 10.45 12.43 -15.14
N ILE A 158 9.44 12.90 -14.38
CA ILE A 158 8.13 12.26 -14.33
C ILE A 158 7.51 12.26 -15.75
N PRO A 159 7.11 11.10 -16.28
CA PRO A 159 6.60 11.01 -17.64
C PRO A 159 5.21 11.64 -17.77
N LEU A 160 4.97 12.19 -18.96
CA LEU A 160 3.63 12.51 -19.43
C LEU A 160 2.95 11.21 -19.86
N SER A 161 1.71 11.00 -19.45
CA SER A 161 0.90 9.88 -19.95
C SER A 161 0.15 10.33 -21.20
N GLU A 162 0.26 9.54 -22.27
CA GLU A 162 -0.55 9.73 -23.49
C GLU A 162 -2.02 9.38 -23.24
N GLU A 163 -2.26 8.38 -22.37
CA GLU A 163 -3.60 7.89 -22.04
C GLU A 163 -4.32 8.80 -21.02
N TYR A 164 -3.56 9.37 -20.08
CA TYR A 164 -4.07 10.23 -19.00
C TYR A 164 -3.34 11.58 -19.01
N PRO A 165 -3.65 12.48 -19.97
CA PRO A 165 -2.99 13.76 -20.07
C PRO A 165 -3.24 14.62 -18.81
N PRO A 166 -2.29 15.50 -18.44
CA PRO A 166 -2.46 16.37 -17.30
C PRO A 166 -3.73 17.24 -17.39
N VAL A 167 -4.57 17.16 -16.37
CA VAL A 167 -5.75 17.99 -16.16
C VAL A 167 -5.41 19.03 -15.09
N GLN A 168 -5.96 20.23 -15.23
CA GLN A 168 -5.80 21.27 -14.22
C GLN A 168 -6.22 20.76 -12.83
N PRO A 169 -5.37 20.92 -11.79
CA PRO A 169 -5.73 20.58 -10.42
C PRO A 169 -7.02 21.28 -9.99
N LYS A 170 -7.91 20.54 -9.32
CA LYS A 170 -9.20 21.05 -8.84
C LYS A 170 -9.04 21.94 -7.60
N ALA A 171 -7.91 21.83 -6.92
CA ALA A 171 -7.54 22.62 -5.76
C ALA A 171 -6.10 23.11 -5.87
N PRO A 172 -5.75 24.22 -5.21
CA PRO A 172 -4.35 24.66 -5.10
C PRO A 172 -3.46 23.60 -4.43
N ILE A 173 -2.17 23.69 -4.72
CA ILE A 173 -1.15 22.85 -4.06
C ILE A 173 -1.24 23.01 -2.54
N SER A 174 -1.14 21.89 -1.82
CA SER A 174 -1.15 21.80 -0.36
C SER A 174 -2.36 22.46 0.32
N SER A 175 -3.51 22.52 -0.36
CA SER A 175 -4.72 23.15 0.17
C SER A 175 -5.76 22.16 0.67
N LEU A 176 -5.72 20.89 0.24
CA LEU A 176 -6.70 19.89 0.66
C LEU A 176 -6.32 19.24 1.99
N TRP A 177 -7.30 19.14 2.90
CA TRP A 177 -7.21 18.40 4.16
C TRP A 177 -8.31 17.35 4.23
N PRO A 178 -8.01 16.07 3.92
CA PRO A 178 -9.01 15.01 3.82
C PRO A 178 -9.20 14.22 5.12
N LEU A 179 -8.53 14.61 6.21
CA LEU A 179 -8.59 13.88 7.47
C LEU A 179 -9.78 14.39 8.32
N PRO A 180 -10.54 13.52 9.00
CA PRO A 180 -11.71 13.88 9.81
C PRO A 180 -11.35 14.57 11.13
N MET A 181 -10.06 14.80 11.38
CA MET A 181 -9.53 15.51 12.54
C MET A 181 -9.05 16.92 12.16
N PRO A 182 -8.99 17.87 13.12
CA PRO A 182 -8.37 19.17 12.90
C PRO A 182 -6.91 19.05 12.47
N HIS A 183 -6.44 20.02 11.68
CA HIS A 183 -5.01 20.14 11.40
C HIS A 183 -4.24 20.42 12.71
N PRO A 184 -3.05 19.79 12.94
CA PRO A 184 -2.28 19.98 14.17
C PRO A 184 -1.89 21.45 14.44
N ASP A 185 -1.66 22.20 13.36
CA ASP A 185 -1.44 23.64 13.41
C ASP A 185 -2.71 24.41 13.03
N ALA A 186 -3.27 25.12 14.01
CA ALA A 186 -4.48 25.93 13.85
C ALA A 186 -4.32 27.12 12.89
N ALA A 187 -3.09 27.61 12.66
CA ALA A 187 -2.83 28.70 11.72
C ALA A 187 -3.02 28.24 10.27
N PHE A 188 -2.58 27.01 9.96
CA PHE A 188 -2.82 26.39 8.66
C PHE A 188 -4.27 25.95 8.48
N GLN A 189 -4.93 25.49 9.55
CA GLN A 189 -6.31 24.99 9.46
C GLN A 189 -7.27 25.98 8.76
N ARG A 190 -7.11 27.29 8.97
CA ARG A 190 -7.95 28.32 8.34
C ARG A 190 -7.74 28.49 6.84
N GLN A 191 -6.62 27.99 6.33
CA GLN A 191 -6.20 28.12 4.93
C GLN A 191 -6.49 26.84 4.13
N LEU A 192 -6.88 25.75 4.81
CA LEU A 192 -7.12 24.44 4.22
C LEU A 192 -8.59 24.27 3.86
N ILE A 193 -8.82 23.57 2.74
CA ILE A 193 -10.11 23.08 2.32
C ILE A 193 -10.35 21.74 3.03
N GLN A 194 -11.25 21.75 4.01
CA GLN A 194 -11.67 20.53 4.70
C GLN A 194 -12.52 19.66 3.76
N VAL A 195 -12.01 18.48 3.44
CA VAL A 195 -12.71 17.48 2.63
C VAL A 195 -13.25 16.38 3.55
N THR A 196 -14.52 16.05 3.36
CA THR A 196 -15.30 15.13 4.20
C THR A 196 -16.14 14.21 3.32
N ILE A 197 -16.71 13.16 3.90
CA ILE A 197 -17.64 12.25 3.21
C ILE A 197 -18.86 13.00 2.60
N ARG A 198 -19.16 14.23 3.03
CA ARG A 198 -20.33 15.00 2.57
C ARG A 198 -20.04 15.99 1.45
N ASN A 199 -18.77 16.26 1.13
CA ASN A 199 -18.36 17.30 0.18
C ASN A 199 -17.13 16.90 -0.65
N TYR A 200 -16.85 15.61 -0.78
CA TYR A 200 -15.65 15.13 -1.45
C TYR A 200 -15.78 15.09 -2.97
N GLU A 201 -17.00 15.06 -3.51
CA GLU A 201 -17.27 14.87 -4.92
C GLU A 201 -16.53 15.87 -5.83
N PRO A 202 -16.48 17.19 -5.50
CA PRO A 202 -15.69 18.15 -6.28
C PRO A 202 -14.18 17.90 -6.22
N HIS A 203 -13.69 17.23 -5.17
CA HIS A 203 -12.28 16.96 -4.92
C HIS A 203 -11.87 15.53 -5.24
N ARG A 204 -12.80 14.69 -5.70
CA ARG A 204 -12.52 13.34 -6.17
C ARG A 204 -11.51 13.41 -7.32
N LEU A 205 -10.53 12.52 -7.31
CA LEU A 205 -9.51 12.47 -8.36
C LEU A 205 -10.11 12.03 -9.71
N PHE A 206 -9.32 12.10 -10.78
CA PHE A 206 -9.71 11.59 -12.08
C PHE A 206 -9.92 10.07 -12.03
N ASP A 207 -10.87 9.57 -12.81
CA ASP A 207 -11.07 8.12 -12.94
C ASP A 207 -10.31 7.57 -14.14
N VAL A 208 -10.07 6.27 -14.10
CA VAL A 208 -9.42 5.47 -15.12
C VAL A 208 -10.32 4.27 -15.35
N GLU A 209 -11.43 4.48 -16.04
CA GLU A 209 -12.42 3.41 -16.25
C GLU A 209 -11.95 2.44 -17.34
N SER A 210 -12.07 1.15 -17.04
CA SER A 210 -11.84 0.05 -17.98
C SER A 210 -12.98 -0.96 -17.87
N VAL A 211 -13.24 -1.72 -18.95
CA VAL A 211 -14.24 -2.80 -18.95
C VAL A 211 -14.00 -3.78 -17.80
N ALA A 212 -12.73 -4.06 -17.48
CA ALA A 212 -12.36 -4.93 -16.37
C ALA A 212 -12.71 -4.32 -15.00
N SER A 213 -12.41 -3.04 -14.80
CA SER A 213 -12.77 -2.34 -13.56
C SER A 213 -14.29 -2.21 -13.39
N GLU A 214 -15.04 -1.95 -14.47
CA GLU A 214 -16.50 -1.85 -14.45
C GLU A 214 -17.13 -3.22 -14.15
N ALA A 215 -16.71 -4.28 -14.84
CA ALA A 215 -17.21 -5.63 -14.59
C ALA A 215 -16.90 -6.11 -13.16
N THR A 216 -15.72 -5.79 -12.65
CA THR A 216 -15.36 -6.10 -11.25
C THR A 216 -16.20 -5.27 -10.29
N TYR A 217 -16.45 -4.00 -10.61
CA TYR A 217 -17.29 -3.13 -9.81
C TYR A 217 -18.73 -3.65 -9.72
N GLU A 218 -19.34 -4.00 -10.84
CA GLU A 218 -20.68 -4.57 -10.89
C GLU A 218 -20.76 -5.92 -10.16
N ARG A 219 -19.73 -6.76 -10.24
CA ARG A 219 -19.68 -8.01 -9.49
C ARG A 219 -19.67 -7.79 -7.98
N LEU A 220 -18.92 -6.81 -7.50
CA LEU A 220 -18.72 -6.56 -6.07
C LEU A 220 -19.82 -5.67 -5.45
N TRP A 221 -20.35 -4.71 -6.21
CA TRP A 221 -21.30 -3.69 -5.72
C TRP A 221 -22.62 -3.62 -6.50
N GLY A 222 -22.73 -4.22 -7.69
CA GLY A 222 -23.90 -4.15 -8.58
C GLY A 222 -25.14 -4.95 -8.15
N THR A 223 -25.10 -5.64 -7.00
CA THR A 223 -26.25 -6.40 -6.47
C THR A 223 -27.06 -5.60 -5.44
N THR A 224 -27.59 -4.44 -5.81
CA THR A 224 -28.58 -3.71 -4.96
C THR A 224 -29.89 -3.33 -5.62
N THR A 225 -30.24 -3.89 -6.79
CA THR A 225 -31.56 -3.66 -7.40
C THR A 225 -32.25 -4.92 -7.91
N LYS A 226 -32.16 -6.06 -7.21
CA LYS A 226 -33.24 -7.07 -7.26
C LYS A 226 -33.51 -7.62 -5.86
N LYS A 227 -34.75 -7.41 -5.39
CA LYS A 227 -35.33 -8.03 -4.19
C LYS A 227 -35.13 -9.55 -4.24
N SER A 228 -34.24 -10.09 -3.40
CA SER A 228 -34.44 -11.30 -2.58
C SER A 228 -33.13 -11.69 -1.91
N ASP A 229 -33.25 -12.11 -0.66
CA ASP A 229 -32.23 -12.72 0.18
C ASP A 229 -31.10 -11.82 0.72
N ARG A 230 -31.39 -11.33 1.93
CA ARG A 230 -30.40 -10.88 2.90
C ARG A 230 -29.38 -11.99 3.16
N ARG A 231 -28.18 -11.84 2.60
CA ARG A 231 -26.94 -12.12 3.31
C ARG A 231 -26.11 -10.84 3.33
N PRO A 232 -25.67 -10.36 4.51
CA PRO A 232 -24.78 -9.20 4.57
C PRO A 232 -23.48 -9.53 3.81
N LEU A 233 -23.04 -8.57 2.98
CA LEU A 233 -21.84 -8.61 2.16
C LEU A 233 -20.63 -9.20 2.89
N THR A 234 -20.25 -10.42 2.51
CA THR A 234 -19.05 -11.12 2.95
C THR A 234 -17.92 -10.94 1.92
N ALA A 235 -17.66 -9.71 1.48
CA ALA A 235 -16.49 -9.42 0.63
C ALA A 235 -15.14 -9.58 1.40
N PHE A 236 -15.20 -9.75 2.73
CA PHE A 236 -14.02 -9.95 3.59
C PHE A 236 -13.84 -11.41 4.07
N GLN A 237 -14.73 -12.35 3.69
CA GLN A 237 -14.58 -13.76 4.10
C GLN A 237 -13.68 -14.58 3.17
N ASP A 238 -13.41 -14.10 1.96
CA ASP A 238 -12.52 -14.77 0.99
C ASP A 238 -11.04 -14.43 1.19
N LEU A 239 -10.67 -13.86 2.35
CA LEU A 239 -9.31 -13.95 2.89
C LEU A 239 -9.08 -15.37 3.42
N THR A 240 -9.22 -16.37 2.55
CA THR A 240 -8.45 -17.60 2.67
C THR A 240 -7.01 -17.19 2.45
N ILE A 241 -6.27 -17.05 3.55
CA ILE A 241 -4.83 -17.28 3.56
C ILE A 241 -4.67 -18.64 2.89
N THR A 242 -4.24 -18.65 1.63
CA THR A 242 -3.86 -19.87 0.94
C THR A 242 -2.66 -20.40 1.70
N GLU A 243 -2.89 -21.40 2.54
CA GLU A 243 -1.84 -22.31 2.98
C GLU A 243 -1.27 -22.98 1.72
N SER A 244 -0.24 -22.38 1.13
CA SER A 244 0.62 -23.06 0.17
C SER A 244 1.99 -22.39 0.11
N SER A 245 2.97 -23.13 0.64
CA SER A 245 4.39 -23.08 0.31
C SER A 245 5.23 -21.95 0.92
N VAL A 246 5.35 -21.94 2.25
CA VAL A 246 6.69 -21.74 2.84
C VAL A 246 7.38 -23.09 2.85
N ALA A 247 8.03 -23.43 1.73
CA ALA A 247 9.02 -24.49 1.73
C ALA A 247 10.24 -23.99 2.50
N VAL A 248 10.44 -24.53 3.69
CA VAL A 248 11.72 -24.43 4.41
C VAL A 248 12.77 -25.12 3.53
N PRO A 249 13.83 -24.45 3.04
CA PRO A 249 14.91 -25.15 2.41
C PRO A 249 15.62 -25.96 3.49
N ALA A 250 15.56 -27.29 3.35
CA ALA A 250 16.30 -28.21 4.17
C ALA A 250 17.78 -27.84 4.14
N ALA A 251 18.36 -27.68 5.33
CA ALA A 251 19.79 -27.67 5.51
C ALA A 251 20.34 -29.03 5.10
N ASP A 252 21.14 -29.09 4.04
CA ASP A 252 22.21 -30.08 3.92
C ASP A 252 23.19 -29.69 2.81
N SER A 253 24.47 -29.92 3.10
CA SER A 253 25.64 -29.91 2.19
C SER A 253 26.41 -28.59 2.05
N PHE A 254 27.17 -28.25 3.08
CA PHE A 254 28.48 -27.62 2.87
C PHE A 254 29.43 -28.64 2.20
N PRO A 255 30.28 -28.22 1.25
CA PRO A 255 31.60 -28.78 1.10
C PRO A 255 32.64 -27.78 1.59
N VAL A 256 33.27 -28.12 2.71
CA VAL A 256 34.50 -27.48 3.18
C VAL A 256 35.69 -28.06 2.42
N ALA A 257 36.41 -27.14 1.77
CA ALA A 257 37.84 -27.10 1.46
C ALA A 257 38.51 -28.23 0.67
N SER A 258 39.22 -27.83 -0.41
CA SER A 258 40.68 -27.91 -0.38
C SER A 258 41.37 -26.97 -1.37
N SER A 259 42.40 -26.33 -0.80
CA SER A 259 43.46 -25.53 -1.37
C SER A 259 44.02 -25.96 -2.72
N ALA A 260 44.27 -24.98 -3.59
CA ALA A 260 45.47 -24.97 -4.42
C ALA A 260 45.95 -23.52 -4.59
N THR A 261 47.22 -23.36 -4.24
CA THR A 261 48.03 -22.15 -4.18
C THR A 261 48.48 -21.62 -5.54
N ALA A 262 48.74 -20.31 -5.56
CA ALA A 262 49.68 -19.57 -6.43
C ALA A 262 49.26 -19.42 -7.92
N THR A 263 49.50 -18.31 -8.62
CA THR A 263 50.64 -17.40 -8.54
C THR A 263 50.26 -16.04 -9.14
N CYS A 264 50.74 -14.98 -8.48
CA CYS A 264 50.87 -13.62 -8.98
C CYS A 264 51.75 -13.58 -10.25
N SER A 265 51.31 -12.91 -11.32
CA SER A 265 52.27 -12.20 -12.18
C SER A 265 51.65 -10.96 -12.82
N ARG A 266 52.49 -9.93 -12.87
CA ARG A 266 52.20 -8.52 -13.10
C ARG A 266 53.04 -8.11 -14.31
N ARG A 267 52.49 -7.21 -15.14
CA ARG A 267 53.14 -6.46 -16.25
C ARG A 267 53.32 -7.29 -17.54
N HIS A 268 53.23 -6.75 -18.75
CA HIS A 268 53.61 -5.41 -19.23
C HIS A 268 52.78 -5.00 -20.46
N ARG A 269 52.52 -3.69 -20.59
CA ARG A 269 52.24 -3.00 -21.86
C ARG A 269 53.52 -2.98 -22.71
N ASP A 270 53.34 -3.13 -24.02
CA ASP A 270 53.96 -2.39 -25.15
C ASP A 270 53.11 -2.80 -26.40
N ARG A 271 52.40 -1.93 -27.14
CA ARG A 271 52.76 -0.79 -28.01
C ARG A 271 53.58 -1.17 -29.26
N SER A 272 52.95 -0.92 -30.41
CA SER A 272 53.49 -0.57 -31.74
C SER A 272 53.64 -1.64 -32.84
N ASP A 273 52.87 -1.37 -33.90
CA ASP A 273 53.17 -1.36 -35.36
C ASP A 273 53.52 -2.68 -36.08
N ASP A 274 52.56 -3.22 -36.85
CA ASP A 274 52.38 -3.01 -38.30
C ASP A 274 50.97 -3.47 -38.74
#